data_AF-A0A515A1L5-F1
#
_entry.id   AF-A0A515A1L5-F1
#
_cell.length_a   1.000
_cell.length_b   1.000
_cell.length_c   1.000
_cell.angle_alpha   90.00
_cell.angle_beta   90.00
_cell.angle_gamma   90.00
#
_symmetry.space_group_name_H-M   'P 1'
#
loop_
_entity.id
_entity.type
_entity.pdbx_description
1 polymer ?
#
loop_
_entity_poly.entity_id
_entity_poly.type
_entity_poly.pdbx_seq_one_letter_code
_entity_poly.pdbx_strand_id
1 'polypeptide(L)' 'MYSITYEARHYTSFGAAALECADSRLMGGIHTRHDNEVGLAEGTNIGHNINALRWH' A
#
# COMPACT_ATOMS: atom_id res chain seq x y z
N MET A 1 -12.18 -24.08 -16.93
CA MET A 1 -12.26 -22.95 -15.99
C MET A 1 -10.92 -22.89 -15.25
N TYR A 2 -10.12 -21.85 -15.45
CA TYR A 2 -8.89 -21.67 -14.68
C TYR A 2 -9.24 -21.15 -13.29
N SER A 3 -8.73 -21.80 -12.25
CA SER A 3 -8.79 -21.27 -10.89
C SER A 3 -7.52 -20.46 -10.67
N ILE A 4 -7.65 -19.23 -10.20
CA ILE A 4 -6.53 -18.42 -9.75
C ILE A 4 -6.38 -18.66 -8.25
N THR A 5 -5.24 -19.18 -7.83
CA THR A 5 -4.88 -19.34 -6.42
C THR A 5 -4.10 -18.11 -5.95
N TYR A 6 -4.43 -17.61 -4.77
CA TYR A 6 -3.70 -16.54 -4.10
C TYR A 6 -2.92 -17.13 -2.94
N GLU A 7 -1.60 -17.13 -3.07
CA GLU A 7 -0.69 -17.65 -2.04
C GLU A 7 -0.44 -16.61 -0.95
N ALA A 8 -0.18 -17.09 0.28
CA ALA A 8 0.21 -16.22 1.38
C ALA A 8 1.59 -15.59 1.11
N ARG A 9 1.67 -14.26 1.19
CA ARG A 9 2.91 -13.49 1.05
C ARG A 9 3.47 -13.13 2.43
N HIS A 10 4.78 -13.10 2.54
CA HIS A 10 5.50 -12.80 3.78
C HIS A 10 6.27 -11.49 3.65
N TYR A 11 6.22 -10.66 4.67
CA TYR A 11 6.81 -9.32 4.67
C TYR A 11 7.65 -9.08 5.92
N THR A 12 8.71 -8.30 5.77
CA THR A 12 9.61 -7.92 6.88
C THR A 12 9.07 -6.77 7.71
N SER A 13 8.09 -6.02 7.20
CA SER A 13 7.39 -4.94 7.91
C SER A 13 6.06 -4.60 7.24
N PHE A 14 5.19 -3.87 7.93
CA PHE A 14 3.98 -3.31 7.33
C PHE A 14 4.29 -2.33 6.19
N GLY A 15 5.40 -1.59 6.28
CA GLY A 15 5.86 -0.69 5.22
C GLY A 15 6.23 -1.45 3.94
N ALA A 16 6.88 -2.62 4.05
CA ALA A 16 7.18 -3.46 2.89
C ALA A 16 5.90 -3.97 2.21
N ALA A 17 4.89 -4.37 3.00
CA ALA A 17 3.58 -4.76 2.47
C ALA A 17 2.86 -3.58 1.80
N ALA A 18 2.92 -2.38 2.38
CA ALA A 18 2.31 -1.17 1.80
C ALA A 18 2.96 -0.75 0.48
N LEU A 19 4.30 -0.81 0.39
CA LEU A 19 5.04 -0.52 -0.84
C LEU A 19 4.65 -1.50 -1.95
N GLU A 20 4.60 -2.80 -1.65
CA GLU A 20 4.19 -3.80 -2.64
C GLU A 20 2.73 -3.61 -3.10
N CYS A 21 1.85 -3.22 -2.17
CA CYS A 21 0.47 -2.88 -2.50
C CYS A 21 0.39 -1.69 -3.47
N ALA A 22 1.19 -0.64 -3.24
CA ALA A 22 1.31 0.49 -4.16
C ALA A 22 1.83 0.03 -5.53
N ASP A 23 2.95 -0.70 -5.57
CA ASP A 23 3.54 -1.18 -6.82
C ASP A 23 2.58 -2.07 -7.62
N SER A 24 1.70 -2.83 -6.97
CA SER A 24 0.68 -3.64 -7.65
C SER A 24 -0.23 -2.82 -8.58
N ARG A 25 -0.42 -1.52 -8.30
CA ARG A 25 -1.26 -0.63 -9.10
C ARG A 25 -0.56 -0.19 -10.39
N LEU A 26 0.76 -0.01 -10.30
CA LEU A 26 1.62 0.24 -11.46
C LEU A 26 1.72 -1.00 -12.33
N MET A 27 1.96 -2.17 -11.74
CA MET A 27 2.04 -3.43 -12.48
C MET A 27 0.69 -3.81 -13.12
N GLY A 28 -0.41 -3.42 -12.50
CA GLY A 28 -1.76 -3.56 -13.06
C GLY A 28 -2.08 -2.56 -14.16
N GLY A 29 -1.24 -1.55 -14.42
CA GLY A 29 -1.45 -0.55 -15.48
C GLY A 29 -2.62 0.41 -15.22
N ILE A 30 -3.02 0.59 -13.96
CA ILE A 30 -4.24 1.32 -13.56
C ILE A 30 -3.98 2.59 -12.75
N HIS A 31 -2.72 2.88 -12.43
CA HIS A 31 -2.29 4.14 -11.81
C HIS A 31 -1.06 4.69 -12.51
N THR A 32 -0.89 6.01 -12.53
CA THR A 32 0.38 6.61 -12.95
C THR A 32 1.42 6.49 -11.83
N ARG A 33 2.71 6.60 -12.18
CA ARG A 33 3.80 6.66 -11.19
C ARG A 33 3.57 7.75 -10.15
N HIS A 34 3.16 8.93 -10.60
CA HIS A 34 2.92 10.08 -9.75
C HIS A 34 1.84 9.78 -8.71
N ASP A 35 0.68 9.26 -9.14
CA ASP A 35 -0.42 8.94 -8.21
C ASP A 35 0.00 7.90 -7.17
N ASN A 36 0.82 6.93 -7.57
CA ASN A 36 1.27 5.86 -6.69
C ASN A 36 2.25 6.36 -5.62
N GLU A 37 3.25 7.13 -6.03
CA GLU A 37 4.28 7.69 -5.13
C GLU A 37 3.69 8.72 -4.17
N VAL A 38 2.85 9.63 -4.68
CA VAL A 38 2.15 10.63 -3.85
C VAL A 38 1.15 9.95 -2.91
N GLY A 39 0.36 8.98 -3.39
CA GLY A 39 -0.58 8.25 -2.56
C GLY A 39 0.08 7.51 -1.39
N LEU A 40 1.24 6.90 -1.61
CA LEU A 40 2.01 6.24 -0.55
C LEU A 40 2.54 7.25 0.48
N ALA A 41 3.05 8.40 0.04
CA ALA A 41 3.51 9.47 0.91
C ALA A 41 2.37 10.05 1.75
N GLU A 42 1.23 10.37 1.13
CA GLU A 42 0.07 10.93 1.83
C GLU A 42 -0.58 9.94 2.79
N GLY A 43 -0.66 8.66 2.42
CA GLY A 43 -1.12 7.60 3.34
C GLY A 43 -0.25 7.52 4.60
N THR A 44 1.07 7.66 4.45
CA THR A 44 2.01 7.72 5.57
C THR A 44 1.76 8.95 6.45
N ASN A 45 1.57 10.13 5.84
CA ASN A 45 1.25 11.37 6.57
C ASN A 45 -0.05 11.25 7.35
N ILE A 46 -1.10 10.71 6.73
CA ILE A 46 -2.40 10.49 7.39
C ILE A 46 -2.21 9.56 8.59
N GLY A 47 -1.51 8.43 8.42
CA GLY A 47 -1.23 7.49 9.51
C GLY A 47 -0.52 8.15 10.70
N HIS A 48 0.48 8.98 10.43
CA HIS A 48 1.16 9.75 11.48
C HIS A 48 0.21 10.70 12.24
N ASN A 49 -0.65 11.43 11.52
CA ASN A 49 -1.60 12.35 12.13
C ASN A 49 -2.65 11.62 12.97
N ILE A 50 -3.18 10.50 12.48
CA ILE A 50 -4.14 9.65 13.20
C ILE A 50 -3.52 9.13 14.50
N ASN A 51 -2.28 8.64 14.46
CA ASN A 51 -1.59 8.15 15.66
C ASN A 51 -1.29 9.27 16.68
N ALA A 52 -1.19 10.52 16.23
CA ALA A 52 -0.99 11.68 17.10
C ALA A 52 -2.28 12.20 17.75
N LEU A 53 -3.46 11.72 17.35
CA LEU A 53 -4.72 12.09 17.97
C LEU A 53 -4.77 11.64 19.44
N ARG A 54 -5.41 12.44 20.28
CA ARG A 54 -5.72 12.05 21.65
C ARG A 54 -6.97 11.18 21.65
N TRP A 55 -6.76 9.87 21.57
CA TRP A 55 -7.79 8.87 21.76
C TRP A 55 -8.20 8.87 23.24
N HIS A 56 -9.45 9.23 23.52
CA HIS A 56 -10.02 9.31 24.87
C HIS A 56 -11.37 8.60 24.88
#